data_AF-A0A662JH82-F1
#
_entry.id   AF-A0A662JH82-F1
#
_cell.length_a   1.000
_cell.length_b   1.000
_cell.length_c   1.000
_cell.angle_alpha   90.00
_cell.angle_beta   90.00
_cell.angle_gamma   90.00
#
_symmetry.space_group_name_H-M   'P 1'
#
loop_
_entity.id
_entity.type
_entity.pdbx_description
1 polymer ?
#
loop_
_entity_poly.entity_id
_entity_poly.type
_entity_poly.pdbx_seq_one_letter_code
_entity_poly.pdbx_strand_id
1 'polypeptide(L)' 'RTPTRVLHRRADKIRMKKVYMLKARLLNNDEVELTIKGQGGLYVKELITGDGGRTSPSVAELLGRKVEVEELIVTHVE' A
#
# COMPACT_ATOMS: atom_id res chain seq x y z
N ARG A 1 4.41 9.83 0.37
CA ARG A 1 5.16 10.65 -0.63
C ARG A 1 4.97 10.02 -2.02
N THR A 2 5.34 10.68 -3.13
CA THR A 2 5.27 10.07 -4.48
C THR A 2 6.09 8.77 -4.50
N PRO A 3 5.54 7.62 -4.91
CA PRO A 3 6.30 6.38 -4.97
C PRO A 3 7.52 6.44 -5.87
N THR A 4 8.59 5.75 -5.48
CA THR A 4 9.85 5.66 -6.24
C THR A 4 9.61 5.25 -7.70
N ARG A 5 8.80 4.22 -7.92
CA ARG A 5 8.52 3.67 -9.26
C ARG A 5 7.82 4.64 -10.22
N VAL A 6 7.26 5.75 -9.73
CA VAL A 6 6.57 6.74 -10.58
C VAL A 6 7.26 8.10 -10.60
N LEU A 7 8.41 8.25 -9.94
CA LEU A 7 9.13 9.52 -9.89
C LEU A 7 9.54 10.04 -11.27
N HIS A 8 9.89 9.15 -12.20
CA HIS A 8 10.24 9.52 -13.58
C HIS A 8 9.10 10.25 -14.33
N ARG A 9 7.86 10.15 -13.85
CA ARG A 9 6.66 10.71 -14.52
C ARG A 9 5.82 11.64 -13.64
N ARG A 10 6.19 11.82 -12.38
CA ARG A 10 5.40 12.57 -11.39
C ARG A 10 6.34 13.35 -10.49
N ALA A 11 6.02 14.61 -10.24
CA ALA A 11 6.72 15.42 -9.24
C ALA A 11 6.73 14.73 -7.87
N ASP A 12 7.86 14.79 -7.18
CA ASP A 12 7.98 14.25 -5.83
C ASP A 12 7.27 15.16 -4.82
N LYS A 13 6.17 14.68 -4.24
CA LYS A 13 5.34 15.43 -3.30
C LYS A 13 4.79 14.53 -2.21
N ILE A 14 4.60 15.09 -1.02
CA ILE A 14 3.85 14.44 0.06
C ILE A 14 2.35 14.56 -0.29
N ARG A 15 1.62 13.46 -0.19
CA ARG A 15 0.17 13.39 -0.42
C ARG A 15 -0.47 12.66 0.74
N MET A 16 -1.44 13.29 1.38
CA MET A 16 -2.30 12.62 2.34
C MET A 16 -3.37 11.86 1.57
N LYS A 17 -3.51 10.57 1.85
CA LYS A 17 -4.55 9.70 1.28
C LYS A 17 -5.22 8.93 2.40
N LYS A 18 -6.51 8.65 2.23
CA LYS A 18 -7.30 7.91 3.22
C LYS A 18 -7.47 6.45 2.82
N VAL A 19 -7.30 5.56 3.80
CA VAL A 19 -7.80 4.19 3.76
C VAL A 19 -9.11 4.20 4.53
N TYR A 20 -10.22 3.91 3.86
CA TYR A 20 -11.55 3.91 4.46
C TYR A 20 -11.85 2.59 5.17
N MET A 21 -11.30 1.49 4.65
CA MET A 21 -11.44 0.16 5.24
C MET A 21 -10.23 -0.68 4.87
N LEU A 22 -9.78 -1.50 5.81
CA LEU A 22 -8.83 -2.57 5.58
C LEU A 22 -9.32 -3.80 6.34
N LYS A 23 -9.43 -4.93 5.64
CA LYS A 23 -9.69 -6.25 6.22
C LYS A 23 -8.51 -7.16 5.89
N ALA A 24 -8.12 -8.00 6.83
CA ALA A 24 -7.03 -8.94 6.66
C ALA A 24 -7.54 -10.37 6.88
N ARG A 25 -7.10 -11.28 6.02
CA ARG A 25 -7.33 -12.72 6.15
C ARG A 25 -5.98 -13.42 6.02
N LEU A 26 -5.53 -14.04 7.11
CA LEU A 26 -4.31 -14.84 7.10
C LEU A 26 -4.54 -16.08 6.24
N LEU A 27 -3.67 -16.32 5.26
CA LEU A 27 -3.76 -17.50 4.39
C LEU A 27 -2.88 -18.63 4.92
N ASN A 28 -1.67 -18.29 5.37
CA ASN A 28 -0.73 -19.19 6.02
C ASN A 28 0.23 -18.37 6.92
N ASN A 29 1.41 -18.90 7.27
CA ASN A 29 2.32 -18.24 8.22
C ASN A 29 2.99 -16.97 7.68
N ASP A 30 3.08 -16.80 6.37
CA ASP A 30 3.80 -15.71 5.69
C ASP A 30 2.98 -14.98 4.62
N GLU A 31 1.77 -15.46 4.30
CA GLU A 31 0.84 -14.84 3.36
C GLU A 31 -0.42 -14.30 4.05
N VAL A 32 -0.79 -13.08 3.65
CA VAL A 32 -2.02 -12.42 4.08
C VAL A 32 -2.74 -11.81 2.89
N GLU A 33 -4.04 -12.06 2.79
CA GLU A 33 -4.91 -11.37 1.85
C GLU A 33 -5.47 -10.11 2.51
N LEU A 34 -5.36 -8.97 1.82
CA LEU A 34 -5.84 -7.68 2.28
C LEU A 34 -6.91 -7.12 1.35
N THR A 35 -8.10 -6.85 1.90
CA THR A 35 -9.17 -6.13 1.18
C THR A 35 -9.17 -4.68 1.62
N ILE A 36 -8.89 -3.77 0.69
CA ILE A 36 -8.67 -2.35 0.96
C ILE A 36 -9.66 -1.49 0.19
N LYS A 37 -10.41 -0.64 0.89
CA LYS A 37 -11.16 0.48 0.29
C LYS A 37 -10.40 1.78 0.58
N GLY A 38 -9.98 2.49 -0.45
CA GLY A 38 -9.14 3.68 -0.32
C GLY A 38 -9.60 4.86 -1.18
N GLN A 39 -9.10 6.03 -0.84
CA GLN A 39 -9.29 7.24 -1.65
C GLN A 39 -8.64 7.10 -3.02
N GLY A 40 -9.26 7.68 -4.05
CA GLY A 40 -8.70 7.73 -5.42
C GLY A 40 -7.25 8.23 -5.44
N GLY A 41 -6.40 7.51 -6.18
CA GLY A 41 -4.95 7.78 -6.26
C GLY A 41 -4.15 7.34 -5.04
N LEU A 42 -4.70 6.51 -4.16
CA LEU A 42 -3.93 5.77 -3.16
C LEU A 42 -2.99 4.78 -3.85
N TYR A 43 -1.74 4.75 -3.42
CA TYR A 43 -0.72 3.85 -3.94
C TYR A 43 -0.69 2.57 -3.10
N VAL A 44 -1.53 1.58 -3.46
CA VAL A 44 -1.75 0.38 -2.64
C VAL A 44 -0.45 -0.40 -2.39
N LYS A 45 0.37 -0.64 -3.42
CA LYS A 45 1.65 -1.36 -3.26
C LYS A 45 2.54 -0.69 -2.21
N GLU A 46 2.61 0.64 -2.24
CA GLU A 46 3.44 1.41 -1.33
C GLU A 46 2.83 1.56 0.07
N LEU A 47 1.50 1.45 0.22
CA LEU A 47 0.87 1.28 1.53
C LEU A 47 1.29 -0.05 2.17
N ILE A 48 1.51 -1.10 1.38
CA ILE A 48 1.96 -2.40 1.91
C ILE A 48 3.46 -2.37 2.22
N THR A 49 4.30 -2.02 1.24
CA THR A 49 5.76 -2.15 1.35
C THR A 49 6.46 -0.98 2.05
N GLY A 50 5.77 0.16 2.22
CA GLY A 50 6.34 1.39 2.76
C GLY A 50 7.26 2.15 1.80
N ASP A 51 7.66 1.56 0.67
CA ASP A 51 8.54 2.16 -0.34
C ASP A 51 9.82 2.76 0.28
N GLY A 52 10.49 1.99 1.13
CA GLY A 52 11.70 2.43 1.84
C GLY A 52 11.46 3.64 2.76
N GLY A 53 10.29 3.73 3.39
CA GLY A 53 9.92 4.82 4.30
C GLY A 53 9.29 6.04 3.61
N ARG A 54 8.98 5.96 2.31
CA ARG A 54 8.31 7.05 1.57
C ARG A 54 6.81 7.09 1.82
N THR A 55 6.22 6.00 2.29
CA THR A 55 4.81 5.90 2.71
C THR A 55 4.75 5.52 4.17
N SER A 56 4.08 6.33 4.98
CA SER A 56 3.85 6.08 6.40
C SER A 56 2.45 6.60 6.79
N PRO A 57 1.70 5.84 7.62
CA PRO A 57 2.01 4.47 8.04
C PRO A 57 1.96 3.46 6.88
N SER A 58 2.67 2.34 7.01
CA SER A 58 2.64 1.21 6.05
C SER A 58 2.54 -0.15 6.75
N VAL A 59 2.08 -1.18 6.04
CA VAL A 59 1.94 -2.54 6.63
C VAL A 59 3.31 -3.10 7.03
N ALA A 60 4.33 -2.95 6.19
CA ALA A 60 5.69 -3.35 6.49
C ALA A 60 6.23 -2.66 7.77
N GLU A 61 5.97 -1.35 7.91
CA GLU A 61 6.32 -0.58 9.11
C GLU A 61 5.59 -1.10 10.35
N LEU A 62 4.28 -1.32 10.27
CA LEU A 62 3.46 -1.82 11.39
C LEU A 62 3.86 -3.22 11.84
N LEU A 63 4.28 -4.08 10.91
CA LEU A 63 4.75 -5.44 11.23
C LEU A 63 6.23 -5.48 11.64
N GLY A 64 6.99 -4.41 11.43
CA GLY A 64 8.44 -4.39 11.63
C GLY A 64 9.19 -5.39 10.74
N ARG A 65 8.64 -5.71 9.56
CA ARG A 65 9.17 -6.73 8.64
C ARG A 65 9.12 -6.23 7.20
N LYS A 66 10.03 -6.75 6.36
CA LYS A 66 9.92 -6.58 4.92
C LYS A 66 8.71 -7.38 4.42
N VAL A 67 7.86 -6.74 3.64
CA VAL A 67 6.68 -7.34 3.02
C VAL A 67 6.74 -7.07 1.52
N GLU A 68 6.30 -8.03 0.74
CA GLU A 68 6.20 -7.93 -0.71
C GLU A 68 4.74 -8.08 -1.14
N VAL A 69 4.39 -7.56 -2.32
CA VAL A 69 3.03 -7.68 -2.88
C VAL A 69 3.10 -8.68 -4.02
N GLU A 70 2.63 -9.89 -3.76
CA GLU A 70 2.58 -10.97 -4.75
C GLU A 70 1.53 -10.68 -5.82
N GLU A 71 0.32 -10.32 -5.40
CA GLU A 71 -0.80 -10.03 -6.29
C GLU A 71 -1.55 -8.76 -5.85
N LEU A 72 -2.10 -8.03 -6.83
CA LEU A 72 -3.01 -6.92 -6.58
C LEU A 72 -4.06 -6.85 -7.69
N ILE A 73 -5.32 -7.04 -7.31
CA ILE A 73 -6.48 -6.92 -8.20
C ILE A 73 -7.37 -5.77 -7.73
N VAL A 74 -7.88 -4.98 -8.68
CA VAL A 74 -8.93 -4.00 -8.41
C VAL A 74 -10.28 -4.68 -8.57
N THR A 75 -11.03 -4.78 -7.47
CA THR A 75 -12.32 -5.47 -7.43
C THR A 75 -13.52 -4.53 -7.67
N HIS A 76 -13.36 -3.23 -7.42
CA HIS A 76 -14.42 -2.24 -7.57
C HIS A 76 -13.86 -0.82 -7.81
N VAL A 77 -14.60 0.00 -8.57
CA VAL A 77 -14.35 1.43 -8.77
C VAL A 77 -15.70 2.15 -8.69
N GLU A 78 -15.76 3.17 -7.84
CA GLU A 78 -16.93 4.07 -7.68
C GLU A 78 -16.86 5.25 -8.67
#